data_AF-A0A533VYQ5-F1
#
_entry.id   AF-A0A533VYQ5-F1
#
_cell.length_a   1.000
_cell.length_b   1.000
_cell.length_c   1.000
_cell.angle_alpha   90.00
_cell.angle_beta   90.00
_cell.angle_gamma   90.00
#
_symmetry.space_group_name_H-M   'P 1'
#
loop_
_entity.id
_entity.type
_entity.pdbx_description
1 polymer ?
#
loop_
_entity_poly.entity_id
_entity_poly.type
_entity_poly.pdbx_seq_one_letter_code
_entity_poly.pdbx_strand_id
1 'polypeptide(L)'
;TKLIQGIILDKEVVHSGMPKRVDKAKIALISAPFEIEKTEFDAKLNISDPSMMKKFLDEETKMLKGMVDKVTSIGATVVICQKGIDDVAQHYLAKANVLAVR
;
A
#
# COMPACT_ATOMS: atom_id res chain seq x y z
N THR A 1 -16.50 -29.58 8.69
CA THR A 1 -15.62 -29.40 7.51
C THR A 1 -16.48 -29.15 6.29
N LYS A 2 -16.11 -28.18 5.45
CA LYS A 2 -16.81 -27.86 4.20
C LYS A 2 -15.80 -27.78 3.06
N LEU A 3 -16.19 -28.22 1.87
CA LEU A 3 -15.39 -28.04 0.66
C LEU A 3 -15.66 -26.64 0.11
N ILE A 4 -14.59 -25.93 -0.24
CA ILE A 4 -14.65 -24.58 -0.79
C ILE A 4 -14.00 -24.61 -2.18
N GLN A 5 -14.73 -24.18 -3.20
CA GLN A 5 -14.21 -24.03 -4.55
C GLN A 5 -13.55 -22.67 -4.68
N GLY A 6 -12.30 -22.58 -4.23
CA GLY A 6 -11.51 -21.35 -4.28
C GLY A 6 -10.27 -21.41 -3.40
N ILE A 7 -9.66 -20.24 -3.19
CA ILE A 7 -8.50 -20.08 -2.31
C ILE A 7 -8.97 -19.35 -1.06
N ILE A 8 -8.67 -19.93 0.11
CA ILE A 8 -8.85 -19.26 1.40
C ILE A 8 -7.47 -18.76 1.85
N LEU A 9 -7.43 -17.49 2.24
CA LEU A 9 -6.27 -16.88 2.89
C LEU A 9 -6.68 -16.57 4.33
N ASP A 10 -5.93 -17.09 5.29
CA ASP A 10 -6.11 -16.80 6.71
C ASP A 10 -5.45 -15.46 7.07
N LYS A 11 -6.03 -14.39 6.51
CA LYS A 11 -5.53 -13.02 6.64
C LYS A 11 -6.70 -12.05 6.69
N GLU A 12 -6.50 -10.95 7.41
CA GLU A 12 -7.48 -9.88 7.54
C GLU A 12 -7.11 -8.68 6.67
N VAL A 13 -8.10 -7.80 6.44
CA VAL A 13 -7.86 -6.52 5.76
C VAL A 13 -6.96 -5.65 6.63
N VAL A 14 -6.00 -4.97 5.99
CA VAL A 14 -4.98 -4.21 6.72
C VAL A 14 -5.51 -2.94 7.37
N HIS A 15 -6.61 -2.38 6.86
CA HIS A 15 -7.19 -1.13 7.35
C HIS A 15 -8.71 -1.22 7.51
N SER A 16 -9.25 -0.69 8.61
CA SER A 16 -10.67 -0.76 8.97
C SER A 16 -11.61 -0.07 7.97
N GLY A 17 -11.10 0.96 7.28
CA GLY A 17 -11.80 1.68 6.22
C GLY A 17 -11.85 0.97 4.86
N MET A 18 -11.26 -0.22 4.71
CA MET A 18 -11.33 -0.99 3.46
C MET A 18 -12.66 -1.74 3.33
N PRO A 19 -13.14 -1.98 2.09
CA PRO A 19 -14.33 -2.78 1.88
C PRO A 19 -14.10 -4.22 2.36
N LYS A 20 -15.09 -4.80 3.05
CA LYS A 20 -15.03 -6.21 3.49
C LYS A 20 -15.42 -7.21 2.40
N ARG A 21 -16.04 -6.73 1.32
CA ARG A 21 -16.50 -7.54 0.19
C ARG A 21 -16.33 -6.75 -1.10
N VAL A 22 -15.78 -7.40 -2.12
CA VAL A 22 -15.61 -6.85 -3.46
C VAL A 22 -16.16 -7.86 -4.46
N ASP A 23 -17.23 -7.49 -5.17
CA ASP A 23 -17.77 -8.32 -6.26
C ASP A 23 -17.02 -7.99 -7.57
N LYS A 24 -16.82 -8.99 -8.43
CA LYS A 24 -16.03 -8.87 -9.70
C LYS A 24 -14.63 -8.29 -9.49
N ALA A 25 -13.93 -8.79 -8.46
CA ALA A 25 -12.63 -8.29 -8.07
C ALA A 25 -11.56 -8.42 -9.17
N LYS A 26 -10.79 -7.35 -9.38
CA LYS A 26 -9.52 -7.37 -10.11
C LYS A 26 -8.38 -7.43 -9.11
N ILE A 27 -7.72 -8.58 -9.04
CA ILE A 27 -6.71 -8.89 -8.01
C ILE A 27 -5.32 -8.58 -8.56
N ALA A 28 -4.59 -7.71 -7.89
CA ALA A 28 -3.17 -7.47 -8.09
C ALA A 28 -2.35 -8.28 -7.08
N LEU A 29 -1.43 -9.11 -7.57
CA LEU A 29 -0.47 -9.87 -6.74
C LEU A 29 0.87 -9.14 -6.77
N ILE A 30 1.39 -8.74 -5.62
CA ILE A 30 2.59 -7.92 -5.51
C ILE A 30 3.57 -8.56 -4.51
N SER A 31 4.80 -8.78 -4.96
CA SER A 31 5.88 -9.34 -4.13
C SER A 31 6.81 -8.29 -3.52
N ALA A 32 6.61 -7.01 -3.87
CA ALA A 32 7.36 -5.85 -3.36
C ALA A 32 6.60 -5.15 -2.20
N PRO A 33 7.29 -4.50 -1.26
CA PRO A 33 6.63 -3.78 -0.17
C PRO A 33 6.05 -2.44 -0.67
N PHE A 34 5.00 -1.95 -0.01
CA PHE A 34 4.55 -0.56 -0.14
C PHE A 34 5.19 0.27 0.97
N GLU A 35 6.50 0.44 0.85
CA GLU A 35 7.33 1.13 1.82
C GLU A 35 8.32 2.03 1.08
N ILE A 36 8.82 3.07 1.77
CA ILE A 36 9.85 3.93 1.21
C ILE A 36 11.17 3.17 1.29
N GLU A 37 11.71 2.80 0.13
CA GLU A 37 13.04 2.20 0.07
C GLU A 37 14.08 3.27 0.40
N LYS A 38 14.86 3.02 1.47
CA LYS A 38 16.04 3.82 1.74
C LYS A 38 17.08 3.54 0.66
N THR A 39 17.70 4.60 0.15
CA THR A 39 18.79 4.47 -0.82
C THR A 39 19.92 3.63 -0.22
N GLU A 40 20.50 2.72 -1.01
CA GLU A 40 21.64 1.89 -0.58
C GLU A 40 22.91 2.72 -0.31
N PHE A 41 22.96 3.97 -0.77
CA PHE A 41 24.01 4.93 -0.45
C PHE A 41 23.69 5.70 0.84
N ASP A 42 24.72 6.01 1.63
CA ASP A 42 24.65 6.88 2.81
C ASP A 42 24.15 8.28 2.42
N ALA A 43 22.84 8.46 2.37
CA ALA A 43 22.21 9.75 2.16
C ALA A 43 22.26 10.56 3.46
N LYS A 44 23.31 11.38 3.62
CA LYS A 44 23.38 12.38 4.70
C LYS A 44 22.49 13.57 4.35
N LEU A 45 21.28 13.59 4.89
CA LEU A 45 20.39 14.75 4.84
C LEU A 45 20.93 15.87 5.74
N ASN A 46 21.55 16.87 5.13
CA ASN A 46 21.96 18.10 5.81
C ASN A 46 20.76 19.05 5.90
N ILE A 47 20.00 18.95 6.98
CA ILE A 47 18.86 19.82 7.24
C ILE A 47 19.37 21.12 7.87
N SER A 48 19.52 22.17 7.06
CA SER A 48 19.89 23.51 7.53
C SER A 48 18.69 24.37 7.95
N ASP A 49 17.47 23.99 7.56
CA ASP A 49 16.24 24.75 7.87
C ASP A 49 15.06 23.80 8.17
N PRO A 50 14.22 24.10 9.18
CA PRO A 50 13.04 23.28 9.53
C PRO A 50 12.05 23.08 8.37
N SER A 51 11.97 24.01 7.42
CA SER A 51 11.09 23.88 6.24
C SER A 51 11.53 22.76 5.29
N MET A 52 12.83 22.41 5.27
CA MET A 52 13.33 21.29 4.47
C MET A 52 12.90 19.94 5.04
N MET A 53 12.80 19.83 6.37
CA MET A 53 12.26 18.62 7.01
C MET A 53 10.83 18.35 6.57
N LYS A 54 9.99 19.39 6.50
CA LYS A 54 8.60 19.26 6.05
C LYS A 54 8.51 18.81 4.60
N LYS A 55 9.28 19.44 3.70
CA LYS A 55 9.31 19.05 2.27
C LYS A 55 9.75 17.60 2.07
N PHE A 56 10.67 17.12 2.89
CA PHE A 56 11.12 15.73 2.84
C PHE A 56 9.99 14.74 3.18
N LEU A 57 9.29 14.97 4.29
CA LEU A 57 8.13 14.16 4.70
C LEU A 57 6.99 14.19 3.66
N ASP A 58 6.79 15.35 3.02
CA ASP A 58 5.79 15.51 1.96
C ASP A 58 6.15 14.68 0.72
N GLU A 59 7.43 14.65 0.30
CA GLU A 59 7.88 13.83 -0.82
C GLU A 59 7.85 12.33 -0.50
N GLU A 60 8.20 11.92 0.72
CA GLU A 60 8.03 10.55 1.21
C GLU A 60 6.57 10.07 1.08
N THR A 61 5.63 10.88 1.56
CA THR A 61 4.20 10.61 1.46
C THR A 61 3.73 10.53 0.01
N LYS A 62 4.25 11.41 -0.85
CA LYS A 62 3.93 11.45 -2.28
C LYS A 62 4.46 10.23 -3.04
N MET A 63 5.63 9.70 -2.68
CA MET A 63 6.14 8.46 -3.26
C MET A 63 5.20 7.27 -2.96
N LEU A 64 4.79 7.11 -1.71
CA LEU A 64 3.84 6.06 -1.31
C LEU A 64 2.49 6.22 -2.03
N LYS A 65 1.97 7.45 -2.10
CA LYS A 65 0.76 7.74 -2.85
C LYS A 65 0.92 7.36 -4.33
N GLY A 66 2.06 7.68 -4.95
CA GLY A 66 2.35 7.33 -6.34
C GLY A 66 2.36 5.82 -6.60
N MET A 67 2.78 5.00 -5.64
CA MET A 67 2.69 3.53 -5.74
C MET A 67 1.23 3.07 -5.74
N VAL A 68 0.40 3.62 -4.85
CA VAL A 68 -1.03 3.32 -4.77
C VAL A 68 -1.77 3.79 -6.03
N ASP A 69 -1.43 4.98 -6.55
CA ASP A 69 -2.02 5.54 -7.76
C ASP A 69 -1.75 4.64 -8.98
N LYS A 70 -0.56 4.03 -9.08
CA LYS A 70 -0.27 3.04 -10.14
C LYS A 70 -1.22 1.83 -10.07
N VAL A 71 -1.44 1.28 -8.88
CA VAL A 71 -2.33 0.13 -8.67
C VAL A 71 -3.79 0.47 -8.96
N THR A 72 -4.23 1.65 -8.56
CA THR A 72 -5.61 2.09 -8.81
C THR A 72 -5.81 2.43 -10.29
N SER A 73 -4.79 2.95 -10.99
CA SER A 73 -4.88 3.28 -12.42
C SER A 73 -5.12 2.07 -13.33
N ILE A 74 -4.62 0.88 -12.95
CA ILE A 74 -4.90 -0.36 -13.68
C ILE A 74 -6.30 -0.94 -13.35
N GLY A 75 -7.02 -0.29 -12.43
CA GLY A 75 -8.35 -0.67 -11.98
C GLY A 75 -8.36 -1.87 -11.03
N ALA A 76 -7.25 -2.13 -10.32
CA ALA A 76 -7.22 -3.18 -9.31
C ALA A 76 -8.13 -2.79 -8.13
N THR A 77 -8.98 -3.73 -7.71
CA THR A 77 -9.91 -3.55 -6.58
C THR A 77 -9.47 -4.34 -5.35
N VAL A 78 -8.56 -5.29 -5.53
CA VAL A 78 -7.95 -6.10 -4.48
C VAL A 78 -6.45 -6.14 -4.69
N VAL A 79 -5.67 -5.94 -3.63
CA VAL A 79 -4.22 -6.07 -3.59
C VAL A 79 -3.84 -7.14 -2.58
N ILE A 80 -3.07 -8.12 -3.03
CA ILE A 80 -2.45 -9.11 -2.16
C ILE A 80 -0.96 -8.86 -2.23
N CYS A 81 -0.42 -8.35 -1.13
CA CYS A 81 1.00 -8.08 -0.99
C CYS A 81 1.66 -9.22 -0.21
N GLN A 82 2.82 -9.70 -0.68
CA GLN A 82 3.62 -10.67 0.09
C GLN A 82 4.41 -10.01 1.22
N LYS A 83 4.74 -8.72 1.06
CA LYS A 83 5.56 -7.94 1.98
C LYS A 83 4.71 -6.90 2.73
N GLY A 84 5.36 -6.02 3.50
CA GLY A 84 4.70 -4.98 4.26
C GLY A 84 3.96 -3.96 3.40
N ILE A 85 2.98 -3.31 4.04
CA ILE A 85 2.27 -2.14 3.51
C ILE A 85 2.33 -1.11 4.62
N ASP A 86 2.98 0.03 4.36
CA ASP A 86 3.10 1.11 5.32
C ASP A 86 1.74 1.74 5.63
N ASP A 87 1.56 2.28 6.84
CA ASP A 87 0.27 2.79 7.32
C ASP A 87 -0.27 3.93 6.47
N VAL A 88 0.63 4.78 5.95
CA VAL A 88 0.28 5.85 5.00
C VAL A 88 -0.25 5.26 3.69
N ALA A 89 0.38 4.21 3.17
CA ALA A 89 -0.08 3.51 1.96
C ALA A 89 -1.41 2.79 2.20
N GLN A 90 -1.60 2.17 3.37
CA GLN A 90 -2.88 1.55 3.76
C GLN A 90 -4.02 2.58 3.76
N HIS A 91 -3.78 3.78 4.29
CA HIS A 91 -4.76 4.87 4.28
C HIS A 91 -5.13 5.31 2.85
N TYR A 92 -4.14 5.41 1.96
CA TYR A 92 -4.40 5.75 0.55
C TYR A 92 -5.17 4.64 -0.19
N LEU A 93 -4.85 3.37 0.06
CA LEU A 93 -5.59 2.22 -0.50
C LEU A 93 -7.03 2.20 0.01
N ALA A 94 -7.25 2.47 1.30
CA ALA A 94 -8.59 2.57 1.88
C ALA A 94 -9.40 3.71 1.25
N LYS A 95 -8.79 4.89 1.08
CA LYS A 95 -9.43 6.03 0.38
C LYS A 95 -9.78 5.72 -1.08
N ALA A 96 -8.95 4.91 -1.75
CA ALA A 96 -9.20 4.47 -3.11
C ALA A 96 -10.20 3.29 -3.20
N ASN A 97 -10.76 2.85 -2.07
CA ASN A 97 -11.68 1.72 -1.97
C ASN A 97 -11.07 0.40 -2.50
N VAL A 98 -9.76 0.23 -2.31
CA VAL A 98 -9.03 -0.99 -2.66
C VAL A 98 -8.86 -1.85 -1.42
N LEU A 99 -9.30 -3.11 -1.49
CA LEU A 99 -9.10 -4.09 -0.43
C LEU A 99 -7.64 -4.56 -0.48
N ALA A 100 -6.86 -4.36 0.59
CA ALA A 100 -5.50 -4.85 0.67
C ALA A 100 -5.31 -5.88 1.79
N VAL A 101 -4.53 -6.91 1.49
CA VAL A 101 -4.13 -7.98 2.43
C VAL A 101 -2.62 -8.15 2.34
N ARG A 102 -1.97 -8.37 3.49
CA ARG A 102 -0.54 -8.68 3.62
C ARG A 102 -0.30 -9.83 4.61
#